data_AF-X1MJ37-F1
#
_entry.id   AF-X1MJ37-F1
#
_cell.length_a   1.000
_cell.length_b   1.000
_cell.length_c   1.000
_cell.angle_alpha   90.00
_cell.angle_beta   90.00
_cell.angle_gamma   90.00
#
_symmetry.space_group_name_H-M   'P 1'
#
loop_
_entity.id
_entity.type
_entity.pdbx_description
1 polymer ?
#
loop_
_entity_poly.entity_id
_entity_poly.type
_entity_poly.pdbx_seq_one_letter_code
_entity_poly.pdbx_strand_id
1 'polypeptide(L)'
;ITFQEKGRISLARISRKNKKVERILEGHYIGSPSLTPDGRKLVFLKQTINQPAEVFSLDLKTKKLNQLTTMNNKLLSKLEMNRAEEFWFEGAEGDKVHGFLVKPPFFDPSKKYPLVMLIHGGPQGAWSDNFHFRWNAQMFAAPGYVTAMINFHGSTGYGQSFTDSISGDWGGKPYEDIMQGLDFLLAKYDFLDKNRLAAAGGSYGGYMVSWIEGHNDRFDCLISHAGVYDLRSMHGATEELWFPEWDLKGTPWTNKEMYEKWSPSFYVKNFQTPCLVIHG
;
A
#
# COMPACT_ATOMS: atom_id res chain seq x y z
N ILE A 1 -10.58 0.86 -20.77
CA ILE A 1 -10.11 1.69 -19.64
C ILE A 1 -9.65 0.77 -18.52
N THR A 2 -8.78 1.27 -17.65
CA THR A 2 -8.45 0.63 -16.37
C THR A 2 -9.17 1.34 -15.23
N PHE A 3 -9.37 0.64 -14.12
CA PHE A 3 -9.88 1.23 -12.89
C PHE A 3 -9.30 0.46 -11.69
N GLN A 4 -9.15 1.15 -10.56
CA GLN A 4 -8.62 0.56 -9.34
C GLN A 4 -9.75 0.02 -8.46
N GLU A 5 -9.54 -1.16 -7.89
CA GLU A 5 -10.43 -1.73 -6.88
C GLU A 5 -9.66 -2.69 -5.98
N LYS A 6 -9.77 -2.54 -4.66
CA LYS A 6 -9.29 -3.56 -3.70
C LYS A 6 -7.84 -4.03 -3.95
N GLY A 7 -6.93 -3.07 -4.14
CA GLY A 7 -5.52 -3.33 -4.44
C GLY A 7 -5.26 -3.96 -5.81
N ARG A 8 -6.20 -3.85 -6.75
CA ARG A 8 -6.09 -4.34 -8.14
C ARG A 8 -6.28 -3.21 -9.14
N ILE A 9 -5.84 -3.46 -10.37
CA ILE A 9 -6.12 -2.61 -11.53
C ILE A 9 -6.85 -3.49 -12.55
N SER A 10 -8.16 -3.32 -12.63
CA SER A 10 -9.07 -4.10 -13.46
C SER A 10 -9.34 -3.43 -14.80
N LEU A 11 -9.90 -4.18 -15.76
CA LEU A 11 -10.23 -3.69 -17.10
C LEU A 11 -11.73 -3.55 -17.28
N ALA A 12 -12.15 -2.41 -17.83
CA ALA A 12 -13.52 -2.16 -18.24
C ALA A 12 -13.61 -1.57 -19.66
N ARG A 13 -14.76 -1.80 -20.28
CA ARG A 13 -15.18 -1.21 -21.55
C ARG A 13 -16.30 -0.21 -21.28
N ILE A 14 -16.19 0.97 -21.87
CA ILE A 14 -17.26 1.97 -21.84
C ILE A 14 -17.84 2.10 -23.24
N SER A 15 -19.15 1.88 -23.35
CA SER A 15 -19.88 2.13 -24.59
C SER A 15 -20.06 3.63 -24.80
N ARG A 16 -19.62 4.15 -25.95
CA ARG A 16 -19.81 5.57 -26.30
C ARG A 16 -21.28 5.95 -26.50
N LYS A 17 -22.10 4.99 -26.97
CA LYS A 17 -23.51 5.20 -27.36
C LYS A 17 -24.43 5.38 -26.16
N ASN A 18 -24.27 4.56 -25.11
CA ASN A 18 -25.18 4.54 -23.96
C ASN A 18 -24.46 4.67 -22.61
N LYS A 19 -23.15 4.97 -22.62
CA LYS A 19 -22.30 5.15 -21.43
C LYS A 19 -22.26 3.94 -20.48
N LYS A 20 -22.76 2.78 -20.92
CA LYS A 20 -22.71 1.54 -20.14
C LYS A 20 -21.26 1.13 -19.92
N VAL A 21 -20.91 0.89 -18.66
CA VAL A 21 -19.65 0.28 -18.24
C VAL A 21 -19.83 -1.23 -18.17
N GLU A 22 -18.94 -1.96 -18.82
CA GLU A 22 -18.86 -3.42 -18.76
C GLU A 22 -17.50 -3.80 -18.19
N ARG A 23 -17.50 -4.58 -17.12
CA ARG A 23 -16.28 -5.15 -16.53
C ARG A 23 -15.81 -6.30 -17.43
N ILE A 24 -14.56 -6.23 -17.86
CA ILE A 24 -13.97 -7.16 -18.84
C ILE A 24 -13.09 -8.20 -18.17
N LEU A 25 -12.28 -7.76 -17.20
CA LEU A 25 -11.40 -8.63 -16.43
C LEU A 25 -11.14 -7.99 -15.07
N GLU A 26 -11.38 -8.76 -14.01
CA GLU A 26 -11.36 -8.31 -12.61
C GLU A 26 -10.47 -9.23 -11.76
N GLY A 27 -10.16 -8.81 -10.53
CA GLY A 27 -9.40 -9.63 -9.57
C GLY A 27 -7.93 -9.81 -9.93
N HIS A 28 -7.39 -8.95 -10.81
CA HIS A 28 -6.01 -9.02 -11.28
C HIS A 28 -5.37 -7.64 -11.25
N TYR A 29 -4.06 -7.59 -11.00
CA TYR A 29 -3.30 -6.37 -11.18
C TYR A 29 -2.78 -6.30 -12.61
N ILE A 30 -3.40 -5.43 -13.42
CA ILE A 30 -3.13 -5.31 -14.85
C ILE A 30 -2.41 -4.00 -15.15
N GLY A 31 -1.29 -4.09 -15.89
CA GLY A 31 -0.53 -2.96 -16.40
C GLY A 31 -0.53 -2.90 -17.92
N SER A 32 -0.38 -1.71 -18.47
CA SER A 32 -0.13 -1.45 -19.90
C SER A 32 -1.03 -2.22 -20.88
N PRO A 33 -2.36 -2.17 -20.75
CA PRO A 33 -3.25 -2.88 -21.66
C PRO A 33 -3.26 -2.26 -23.05
N SER A 34 -3.18 -3.10 -24.07
CA SER A 34 -3.25 -2.75 -25.48
C SER A 34 -4.22 -3.66 -26.23
N LEU A 35 -5.00 -3.09 -27.15
CA LEU A 35 -5.93 -3.83 -28.00
C LEU A 35 -5.22 -4.20 -29.30
N THR A 36 -5.41 -5.44 -29.76
CA THR A 36 -4.89 -5.86 -31.07
C THR A 36 -5.57 -5.09 -32.21
N PRO A 37 -4.90 -4.87 -33.36
CA PRO A 37 -5.46 -4.11 -34.48
C PRO A 37 -6.81 -4.65 -35.00
N ASP A 38 -7.04 -5.95 -34.90
CA ASP A 38 -8.30 -6.61 -35.27
C ASP A 38 -9.42 -6.47 -34.22
N GLY A 39 -9.12 -5.84 -33.08
CA GLY A 39 -10.05 -5.64 -31.97
C GLY A 39 -10.45 -6.91 -31.23
N ARG A 40 -9.78 -8.06 -31.46
CA ARG A 40 -10.20 -9.36 -30.92
C ARG A 40 -9.57 -9.69 -29.57
N LYS A 41 -8.36 -9.20 -29.29
CA LYS A 41 -7.62 -9.53 -28.07
C LYS A 41 -7.12 -8.28 -27.35
N LEU A 42 -7.06 -8.35 -26.03
CA LEU A 42 -6.24 -7.46 -25.23
C LEU A 42 -4.92 -8.14 -24.89
N VAL A 43 -3.81 -7.42 -24.95
CA VAL A 43 -2.50 -7.84 -24.47
C VAL A 43 -2.09 -6.89 -23.35
N PHE A 44 -1.63 -7.43 -22.22
CA PHE A 44 -1.32 -6.63 -21.03
C PHE A 44 -0.30 -7.33 -20.14
N LEU A 45 0.26 -6.58 -19.20
CA LEU A 45 1.04 -7.14 -18.10
C LEU A 45 0.10 -7.56 -16.98
N LYS A 46 0.30 -8.75 -16.44
CA LYS A 46 -0.35 -9.21 -15.22
C LYS A 46 0.71 -9.62 -14.21
N GLN A 47 0.50 -9.25 -12.95
CA GLN A 47 1.36 -9.59 -11.84
C GLN A 47 0.54 -9.88 -10.58
N THR A 48 1.22 -10.39 -9.57
CA THR A 48 0.74 -10.60 -8.19
C THR A 48 1.89 -10.32 -7.23
N ILE A 49 1.63 -10.19 -5.93
CA ILE A 49 2.68 -10.01 -4.90
C ILE A 49 3.78 -11.09 -4.99
N ASN A 50 3.42 -12.32 -5.38
CA ASN A 50 4.36 -13.43 -5.53
C ASN A 50 4.71 -13.77 -6.99
N GLN A 51 4.39 -12.89 -7.95
CA GLN A 51 4.72 -13.11 -9.35
C GLN A 51 5.03 -11.77 -10.05
N PRO A 52 6.29 -11.57 -10.51
CA PRO A 52 6.65 -10.49 -11.40
C PRO A 52 5.75 -10.40 -12.64
N ALA A 53 5.74 -9.24 -13.28
CA ALA A 53 4.95 -9.02 -14.48
C ALA A 53 5.33 -10.01 -15.59
N GLU A 54 4.31 -10.71 -16.10
CA GLU A 54 4.39 -11.50 -17.33
C GLU A 54 3.33 -10.97 -18.31
N VAL A 55 3.54 -11.21 -19.61
CA VAL A 55 2.63 -10.79 -20.66
C VAL A 55 1.50 -11.80 -20.78
N PHE A 56 0.26 -11.32 -20.80
CA PHE A 56 -0.94 -12.10 -21.01
C PHE A 56 -1.72 -11.58 -22.21
N SER A 57 -2.53 -12.46 -22.81
CA SER A 57 -3.58 -12.07 -23.74
C SER A 57 -4.95 -12.52 -23.25
N LEU A 58 -5.97 -11.69 -23.45
CA LEU A 58 -7.38 -12.01 -23.24
C LEU A 58 -8.11 -11.95 -24.57
N ASP A 59 -8.67 -13.07 -24.99
CA ASP A 59 -9.60 -13.11 -26.12
C ASP A 59 -10.96 -12.53 -25.71
N LEU A 60 -11.40 -11.46 -26.37
CA LEU A 60 -12.58 -10.71 -25.93
C LEU A 60 -13.91 -11.42 -26.22
N LYS A 61 -13.91 -12.38 -27.16
CA LYS A 61 -15.10 -13.17 -27.52
C LYS A 61 -15.26 -14.37 -26.59
N THR A 62 -14.20 -15.15 -26.43
CA THR A 62 -14.19 -16.39 -25.65
C THR A 62 -13.90 -16.16 -24.17
N LYS A 63 -13.42 -14.96 -23.81
CA LYS A 63 -12.93 -14.60 -22.47
C LYS A 63 -11.75 -15.47 -22.01
N LYS A 64 -11.07 -16.16 -22.93
CA LYS A 64 -9.92 -17.00 -22.61
C LYS A 64 -8.70 -16.14 -22.30
N LEU A 65 -8.21 -16.25 -21.06
CA LEU A 65 -6.94 -15.67 -20.62
C LEU A 65 -5.79 -16.64 -20.91
N ASN A 66 -4.75 -16.17 -21.60
CA ASN A 66 -3.56 -16.96 -21.93
C ASN A 66 -2.29 -16.22 -21.49
N GLN A 67 -1.41 -16.89 -20.77
CA GLN A 67 -0.07 -16.41 -20.48
C GLN A 67 0.82 -16.57 -21.73
N LEU A 68 1.48 -15.50 -22.14
CA LEU A 68 2.34 -15.49 -23.33
C LEU A 68 3.82 -15.63 -22.99
N THR A 69 4.23 -15.19 -21.80
CA THR A 69 5.64 -15.24 -21.36
C THR A 69 5.77 -15.96 -20.02
N THR A 70 6.95 -16.55 -19.80
CA THR A 70 7.34 -17.24 -18.56
C THR A 70 8.77 -16.90 -18.18
N MET A 71 9.14 -15.63 -18.38
CA MET A 71 10.53 -15.15 -18.36
C MET A 71 11.25 -15.53 -17.05
N ASN A 72 10.53 -15.47 -15.94
CA ASN A 72 11.10 -15.68 -14.61
C ASN A 72 10.93 -17.10 -14.07
N ASN A 73 10.18 -18.00 -14.72
CA ASN A 73 9.79 -19.29 -14.15
C ASN A 73 10.98 -20.13 -13.65
N LYS A 74 12.08 -20.17 -14.42
CA LYS A 74 13.29 -20.93 -14.02
C LYS A 74 13.89 -20.42 -12.71
N LEU A 75 13.90 -19.10 -12.49
CA LEU A 75 14.40 -18.52 -11.25
C LEU A 75 13.40 -18.72 -10.11
N LEU A 76 12.13 -18.39 -10.36
CA LEU A 76 11.09 -18.43 -9.32
C LEU A 76 10.79 -19.84 -8.85
N SER A 77 10.98 -20.87 -9.69
CA SER A 77 10.84 -22.29 -9.28
C SER A 77 11.80 -22.71 -8.15
N LYS A 78 12.81 -21.89 -7.84
CA LYS A 78 13.78 -22.12 -6.77
C LYS A 78 13.45 -21.36 -5.49
N LEU A 79 12.39 -20.55 -5.50
CA LEU A 79 12.01 -19.66 -4.41
C LEU A 79 10.60 -20.02 -3.95
N GLU A 80 10.42 -20.16 -2.64
CA GLU A 80 9.08 -20.23 -2.06
C GLU A 80 8.59 -18.80 -1.83
N MET A 81 7.63 -18.35 -2.66
CA MET A 81 6.98 -17.05 -2.51
C MET A 81 5.49 -17.26 -2.27
N ASN A 82 5.06 -16.98 -1.04
CA ASN A 82 3.67 -17.19 -0.65
C ASN A 82 2.76 -16.14 -1.27
N ARG A 83 1.54 -16.54 -1.66
CA ARG A 83 0.51 -15.57 -2.03
C ARG A 83 0.16 -14.68 -0.85
N ALA A 84 -0.26 -13.45 -1.14
CA ALA A 84 -0.85 -12.60 -0.12
C ALA A 84 -2.23 -13.13 0.30
N GLU A 85 -2.48 -13.14 1.60
CA GLU A 85 -3.81 -13.27 2.18
C GLU A 85 -4.46 -11.89 2.27
N GLU A 86 -5.69 -11.76 1.78
CA GLU A 86 -6.47 -10.54 1.88
C GLU A 86 -7.30 -10.55 3.17
N PHE A 87 -7.43 -9.39 3.80
CA PHE A 87 -8.28 -9.22 4.96
C PHE A 87 -8.95 -7.84 4.97
N TRP A 88 -10.04 -7.78 5.73
CA TRP A 88 -10.80 -6.57 5.97
C TRP A 88 -11.07 -6.44 7.47
N PHE A 89 -11.01 -5.22 7.98
CA PHE A 89 -11.30 -4.89 9.37
C PHE A 89 -12.08 -3.58 9.45
N GLU A 90 -12.61 -3.27 10.62
CA GLU A 90 -13.21 -1.96 10.90
C GLU A 90 -12.09 -1.03 11.34
N GLY A 91 -11.88 0.05 10.58
CA GLY A 91 -10.88 1.08 10.86
C GLY A 91 -11.53 2.31 11.49
N ALA A 92 -10.90 3.47 11.25
CA ALA A 92 -11.39 4.75 11.70
C ALA A 92 -12.85 4.97 11.26
N GLU A 93 -13.65 5.55 12.16
CA GLU A 93 -15.09 5.78 11.98
C GLU A 93 -15.93 4.51 11.69
N GLY A 94 -15.37 3.32 11.89
CA GLY A 94 -16.05 2.04 11.61
C GLY A 94 -16.05 1.64 10.14
N ASP A 95 -15.33 2.37 9.28
CA ASP A 95 -15.24 2.07 7.85
C ASP A 95 -14.48 0.76 7.59
N LYS A 96 -14.80 0.09 6.49
CA LYS A 96 -14.13 -1.16 6.10
C LYS A 96 -12.79 -0.87 5.43
N VAL A 97 -11.70 -1.22 6.12
CA VAL A 97 -10.33 -1.03 5.65
C VAL A 97 -9.74 -2.35 5.16
N HIS A 98 -9.05 -2.29 4.03
CA HIS A 98 -8.45 -3.45 3.37
C HIS A 98 -6.97 -3.61 3.71
N GLY A 99 -6.50 -4.85 3.79
CA GLY A 99 -5.07 -5.13 3.87
C GLY A 99 -4.66 -6.47 3.25
N PHE A 100 -3.36 -6.60 3.06
CA PHE A 100 -2.69 -7.82 2.62
C PHE A 100 -1.73 -8.32 3.70
N LEU A 101 -1.63 -9.64 3.83
CA LEU A 101 -0.69 -10.33 4.72
C LEU A 101 0.14 -11.32 3.92
N VAL A 102 1.46 -11.23 4.00
CA VAL A 102 2.40 -12.17 3.38
C VAL A 102 3.12 -12.94 4.48
N LYS A 103 2.99 -14.27 4.44
CA LYS A 103 3.67 -15.18 5.36
C LYS A 103 5.09 -15.48 4.86
N PRO A 104 6.05 -15.74 5.75
CA PRO A 104 7.42 -16.08 5.35
C PRO A 104 7.49 -17.41 4.58
N PRO A 105 8.50 -17.60 3.72
CA PRO A 105 8.77 -18.87 3.07
C PRO A 105 8.78 -20.04 4.06
N PHE A 106 8.25 -21.20 3.65
CA PHE A 106 8.19 -22.41 4.49
C PHE A 106 7.48 -22.16 5.84
N PHE A 107 6.40 -21.37 5.81
CA PHE A 107 5.60 -21.01 6.97
C PHE A 107 5.12 -22.25 7.73
N ASP A 108 5.23 -22.18 9.05
CA ASP A 108 4.80 -23.20 10.00
C ASP A 108 3.83 -22.58 11.01
N PRO A 109 2.53 -22.93 10.98
CA PRO A 109 1.52 -22.32 11.85
C PRO A 109 1.75 -22.57 13.34
N SER A 110 2.64 -23.51 13.72
CA SER A 110 2.98 -23.78 15.12
C SER A 110 4.02 -22.80 15.70
N LYS A 111 4.65 -21.98 14.86
CA LYS A 111 5.69 -21.01 15.26
C LYS A 111 5.12 -19.61 15.47
N LYS A 112 5.89 -18.80 16.20
CA LYS A 112 5.65 -17.36 16.40
C LYS A 112 6.59 -16.53 15.53
N TYR A 113 6.03 -15.60 14.78
CA TYR A 113 6.74 -14.78 13.81
C TYR A 113 6.69 -13.29 14.18
N PRO A 114 7.80 -12.56 13.99
CA PRO A 114 7.78 -11.11 14.06
C PRO A 114 6.95 -10.53 12.92
N LEU A 115 6.34 -9.36 13.14
CA LEU A 115 5.51 -8.67 12.15
C LEU A 115 6.20 -7.40 11.66
N VAL A 116 6.26 -7.21 10.35
CA VAL A 116 6.65 -5.94 9.72
C VAL A 116 5.42 -5.31 9.07
N MET A 117 5.02 -4.15 9.56
CA MET A 117 4.00 -3.30 8.96
C MET A 117 4.64 -2.45 7.85
N LEU A 118 4.30 -2.71 6.59
CA LEU A 118 4.67 -1.86 5.47
C LEU A 118 3.59 -0.78 5.24
N ILE A 119 4.02 0.47 5.25
CA ILE A 119 3.16 1.64 5.10
C ILE A 119 3.46 2.29 3.75
N HIS A 120 2.46 2.37 2.87
CA HIS A 120 2.68 2.88 1.52
C HIS A 120 2.88 4.41 1.52
N GLY A 121 3.61 4.88 0.50
CA GLY A 121 3.70 6.29 0.17
C GLY A 121 2.45 6.82 -0.55
N GLY A 122 2.47 8.10 -0.89
CA GLY A 122 1.31 8.84 -1.36
C GLY A 122 1.34 10.27 -0.79
N PRO A 123 0.22 10.83 -0.32
CA PRO A 123 -0.73 10.07 0.50
C PRO A 123 -1.77 9.26 -0.27
N GLN A 124 -2.23 9.73 -1.43
CA GLN A 124 -3.22 9.02 -2.24
C GLN A 124 -2.56 7.95 -3.13
N GLY A 125 -2.35 6.78 -2.56
CA GLY A 125 -1.83 5.57 -3.22
C GLY A 125 -2.50 4.32 -2.66
N ALA A 126 -1.98 3.13 -2.97
CA ALA A 126 -2.44 1.90 -2.33
C ALA A 126 -1.39 0.80 -2.48
N TRP A 127 -1.25 -0.04 -1.47
CA TRP A 127 -0.71 -1.38 -1.66
C TRP A 127 -1.61 -2.16 -2.62
N SER A 128 -0.97 -2.89 -3.52
CA SER A 128 -1.65 -3.68 -4.53
C SER A 128 -1.08 -5.08 -4.59
N ASP A 129 -1.82 -6.00 -5.20
CA ASP A 129 -1.33 -7.34 -5.50
C ASP A 129 -0.40 -7.30 -6.71
N ASN A 130 0.75 -6.71 -6.51
CA ASN A 130 1.76 -6.53 -7.54
C ASN A 130 3.14 -6.87 -6.97
N PHE A 131 4.02 -7.30 -7.86
CA PHE A 131 5.41 -7.49 -7.51
C PHE A 131 6.12 -6.13 -7.57
N HIS A 132 6.41 -5.55 -6.42
CA HIS A 132 7.11 -4.28 -6.35
C HIS A 132 8.62 -4.52 -6.27
N PHE A 133 9.45 -3.84 -7.07
CA PHE A 133 10.90 -4.05 -7.06
C PHE A 133 11.60 -3.42 -5.84
N ARG A 134 11.15 -2.23 -5.39
CA ARG A 134 11.65 -1.53 -4.20
C ARG A 134 11.01 -1.97 -2.88
N TRP A 135 9.68 -1.86 -2.77
CA TRP A 135 8.90 -2.20 -1.59
C TRP A 135 8.28 -3.59 -1.71
N ASN A 136 9.12 -4.62 -1.76
CA ASN A 136 8.70 -5.98 -2.04
C ASN A 136 8.32 -6.75 -0.76
N ALA A 137 7.05 -7.06 -0.56
CA ALA A 137 6.60 -7.80 0.63
C ALA A 137 7.23 -9.21 0.78
N GLN A 138 7.56 -9.89 -0.32
CA GLN A 138 8.28 -11.18 -0.24
C GLN A 138 9.68 -11.01 0.33
N MET A 139 10.36 -9.90 0.01
CA MET A 139 11.71 -9.64 0.52
C MET A 139 11.71 -9.36 2.02
N PHE A 140 10.70 -8.65 2.53
CA PHE A 140 10.53 -8.45 3.96
C PHE A 140 10.13 -9.75 4.67
N ALA A 141 9.36 -10.62 4.02
CA ALA A 141 8.96 -11.90 4.59
C ALA A 141 10.08 -12.96 4.56
N ALA A 142 11.01 -12.88 3.60
CA ALA A 142 12.06 -13.87 3.38
C ALA A 142 12.94 -14.21 4.61
N PRO A 143 13.39 -13.26 5.44
CA PRO A 143 14.14 -13.56 6.65
C PRO A 143 13.30 -14.11 7.82
N GLY A 144 12.03 -14.45 7.60
CA GLY A 144 11.17 -15.05 8.62
C GLY A 144 10.23 -14.07 9.31
N TYR A 145 9.86 -12.97 8.66
CA TYR A 145 8.82 -12.05 9.15
C TYR A 145 7.49 -12.34 8.49
N VAL A 146 6.40 -12.10 9.20
CA VAL A 146 5.11 -11.85 8.55
C VAL A 146 5.09 -10.39 8.13
N THR A 147 4.64 -10.11 6.92
CA THR A 147 4.56 -8.74 6.39
C THR A 147 3.10 -8.35 6.19
N ALA A 148 2.68 -7.24 6.77
CA ALA A 148 1.33 -6.70 6.63
C ALA A 148 1.35 -5.36 5.90
N MET A 149 0.32 -5.13 5.09
CA MET A 149 0.18 -3.96 4.21
C MET A 149 -1.26 -3.46 4.31
N ILE A 150 -1.48 -2.34 4.99
CA ILE A 150 -2.81 -1.75 5.17
C ILE A 150 -3.03 -0.64 4.14
N ASN A 151 -4.20 -0.64 3.51
CA ASN A 151 -4.67 0.43 2.64
C ASN A 151 -5.57 1.36 3.45
N PHE A 152 -4.92 2.23 4.23
CA PHE A 152 -5.55 3.16 5.16
C PHE A 152 -6.35 4.28 4.44
N HIS A 153 -7.22 4.98 5.16
CA HIS A 153 -7.98 6.16 4.72
C HIS A 153 -7.10 7.13 3.93
N GLY A 154 -7.50 7.45 2.70
CA GLY A 154 -6.62 8.07 1.71
C GLY A 154 -6.25 7.14 0.57
N SER A 155 -6.38 5.82 0.77
CA SER A 155 -6.00 4.86 -0.25
C SER A 155 -6.93 4.89 -1.45
N THR A 156 -6.36 4.68 -2.63
CA THR A 156 -7.12 4.63 -3.88
C THR A 156 -7.71 3.22 -4.12
N GLY A 157 -8.82 3.15 -4.86
CA GLY A 157 -9.50 1.89 -5.17
C GLY A 157 -10.54 1.43 -4.12
N TYR A 158 -10.89 2.30 -3.17
CA TYR A 158 -11.91 2.07 -2.12
C TYR A 158 -13.05 3.09 -2.15
N GLY A 159 -13.10 3.93 -3.20
CA GLY A 159 -14.11 4.98 -3.37
C GLY A 159 -13.55 6.37 -3.08
N GLN A 160 -14.08 7.38 -3.78
CA GLN A 160 -13.55 8.74 -3.75
C GLN A 160 -13.59 9.35 -2.34
N SER A 161 -14.67 9.12 -1.58
CA SER A 161 -14.77 9.62 -0.19
C SER A 161 -13.68 9.05 0.71
N PHE A 162 -13.35 7.77 0.56
CA PHE A 162 -12.28 7.14 1.31
C PHE A 162 -10.91 7.72 0.90
N THR A 163 -10.69 7.96 -0.39
CA THR A 163 -9.46 8.60 -0.90
C THR A 163 -9.32 10.06 -0.46
N ASP A 164 -10.39 10.83 -0.45
CA ASP A 164 -10.35 12.26 -0.10
C ASP A 164 -10.22 12.48 1.42
N SER A 165 -10.57 11.47 2.23
CA SER A 165 -10.60 11.57 3.70
C SER A 165 -9.26 11.91 4.36
N ILE A 166 -8.13 11.63 3.69
CA ILE A 166 -6.79 11.97 4.19
C ILE A 166 -6.50 13.47 4.14
N SER A 167 -7.22 14.20 3.29
CA SER A 167 -6.98 15.62 3.06
C SER A 167 -7.50 16.44 4.24
N GLY A 168 -6.59 17.03 5.01
CA GLY A 168 -6.87 17.67 6.30
C GLY A 168 -6.55 16.80 7.51
N ASP A 169 -6.12 15.54 7.31
CA ASP A 169 -6.07 14.53 8.37
C ASP A 169 -4.87 13.57 8.25
N TRP A 170 -3.70 14.08 7.86
CA TRP A 170 -2.52 13.27 7.58
C TRP A 170 -2.09 12.33 8.73
N GLY A 171 -2.23 12.72 9.99
CA GLY A 171 -1.90 11.88 11.15
C GLY A 171 -3.11 11.30 11.89
N GLY A 172 -4.33 11.47 11.36
CA GLY A 172 -5.58 11.05 12.00
C GLY A 172 -6.04 9.66 11.55
N LYS A 173 -7.08 9.58 10.73
CA LYS A 173 -7.64 8.31 10.21
C LYS A 173 -6.58 7.37 9.63
N PRO A 174 -5.56 7.84 8.86
CA PRO A 174 -4.51 6.96 8.37
C PRO A 174 -3.75 6.23 9.49
N TYR A 175 -3.41 6.95 10.56
CA TYR A 175 -2.72 6.40 11.71
C TYR A 175 -3.62 5.42 12.49
N GLU A 176 -4.87 5.83 12.73
CA GLU A 176 -5.86 5.01 13.41
C GLU A 176 -6.10 3.67 12.69
N ASP A 177 -6.26 3.68 11.37
CA ASP A 177 -6.38 2.46 10.57
C ASP A 177 -5.19 1.52 10.70
N ILE A 178 -3.97 2.07 10.70
CA ILE A 178 -2.76 1.25 10.81
C ILE A 178 -2.70 0.59 12.19
N MET A 179 -3.04 1.32 13.25
CA MET A 179 -3.03 0.79 14.62
C MET A 179 -4.15 -0.23 14.84
N GLN A 180 -5.37 0.07 14.38
CA GLN A 180 -6.50 -0.86 14.47
C GLN A 180 -6.28 -2.11 13.62
N GLY A 181 -5.66 -1.98 12.45
CA GLY A 181 -5.31 -3.13 11.63
C GLY A 181 -4.22 -3.98 12.27
N LEU A 182 -3.23 -3.39 12.94
CA LEU A 182 -2.27 -4.12 13.77
C LEU A 182 -3.00 -4.92 14.88
N ASP A 183 -3.94 -4.30 15.59
CA ASP A 183 -4.72 -4.96 16.64
C ASP A 183 -5.56 -6.11 16.09
N PHE A 184 -6.24 -5.89 14.97
CA PHE A 184 -6.99 -6.93 14.26
C PHE A 184 -6.11 -8.12 13.91
N LEU A 185 -4.92 -7.87 13.35
CA LEU A 185 -3.98 -8.93 12.97
C LEU A 185 -3.53 -9.74 14.19
N LEU A 186 -3.10 -9.06 15.26
CA LEU A 186 -2.63 -9.70 16.50
C LEU A 186 -3.73 -10.50 17.20
N ALA A 187 -4.98 -10.05 17.12
CA ALA A 187 -6.13 -10.79 17.65
C ALA A 187 -6.53 -11.99 16.78
N LYS A 188 -6.40 -11.85 15.45
CA LYS A 188 -6.81 -12.90 14.50
C LYS A 188 -5.81 -14.04 14.37
N TYR A 189 -4.51 -13.75 14.49
CA TYR A 189 -3.46 -14.71 14.14
C TYR A 189 -2.57 -15.06 15.32
N ASP A 190 -2.78 -16.26 15.88
CA ASP A 190 -1.96 -16.80 16.97
C ASP A 190 -0.51 -17.04 16.58
N PHE A 191 -0.13 -17.05 15.31
CA PHE A 191 1.28 -17.18 14.91
C PHE A 191 2.04 -15.84 14.96
N LEU A 192 1.39 -14.71 15.25
CA LEU A 192 2.06 -13.42 15.38
C LEU A 192 2.64 -13.23 16.79
N ASP A 193 3.86 -12.68 16.83
CA ASP A 193 4.54 -12.31 18.05
C ASP A 193 4.32 -10.82 18.34
N LYS A 194 3.46 -10.55 19.33
CA LYS A 194 3.10 -9.18 19.73
C LYS A 194 4.26 -8.37 20.33
N ASN A 195 5.39 -9.01 20.65
CA ASN A 195 6.57 -8.35 21.23
C ASN A 195 7.73 -8.25 20.21
N ARG A 196 7.47 -8.49 18.92
CA ARG A 196 8.45 -8.33 17.85
C ARG A 196 7.78 -7.67 16.64
N LEU A 197 7.55 -6.38 16.78
CA LEU A 197 6.84 -5.55 15.82
C LEU A 197 7.78 -4.52 15.21
N ALA A 198 7.76 -4.40 13.89
CA ALA A 198 8.45 -3.35 13.17
C ALA A 198 7.51 -2.63 12.22
N ALA A 199 7.81 -1.38 11.89
CA ALA A 199 7.13 -0.65 10.82
C ALA A 199 8.15 -0.03 9.85
N ALA A 200 7.82 -0.06 8.56
CA ALA A 200 8.66 0.51 7.52
C ALA A 200 7.80 1.21 6.47
N GLY A 201 8.25 2.37 6.02
CA GLY A 201 7.54 3.13 5.00
C GLY A 201 8.43 4.16 4.33
N GLY A 202 7.99 4.65 3.18
CA GLY A 202 8.70 5.73 2.52
C GLY A 202 7.81 6.78 1.88
N SER A 203 8.37 7.97 1.64
CA SER A 203 7.59 9.17 1.30
C SER A 203 6.54 9.41 2.40
N TYR A 204 5.25 9.52 2.07
CA TYR A 204 4.19 9.58 3.09
C TYR A 204 4.20 8.38 4.08
N GLY A 205 4.60 7.19 3.63
CA GLY A 205 4.78 6.05 4.54
C GLY A 205 5.91 6.27 5.54
N GLY A 206 6.97 6.98 5.14
CA GLY A 206 8.06 7.37 6.04
C GLY A 206 7.65 8.52 6.98
N TYR A 207 6.76 9.41 6.52
CA TYR A 207 6.06 10.37 7.38
C TYR A 207 5.27 9.65 8.47
N MET A 208 4.50 8.63 8.10
CA MET A 208 3.70 7.87 9.05
C MET A 208 4.56 7.06 10.02
N VAL A 209 5.73 6.58 9.59
CA VAL A 209 6.73 5.99 10.50
C VAL A 209 7.20 7.01 11.53
N SER A 210 7.58 8.22 11.11
CA SER A 210 7.96 9.30 12.04
C SER A 210 6.80 9.74 12.93
N TRP A 211 5.56 9.68 12.42
CA TRP A 211 4.35 9.98 13.18
C TRP A 211 4.11 8.94 14.28
N ILE A 212 4.25 7.65 13.94
CA ILE A 212 4.24 6.51 14.87
C ILE A 212 5.28 6.72 15.98
N GLU A 213 6.51 7.08 15.63
CA GLU A 213 7.62 7.31 16.58
C GLU A 213 7.30 8.40 17.63
N GLY A 214 6.47 9.39 17.26
CA GLY A 214 6.03 10.46 18.15
C GLY A 214 4.78 10.18 18.99
N HIS A 215 4.05 9.10 18.70
CA HIS A 215 2.70 8.86 19.23
C HIS A 215 2.46 7.46 19.80
N ASN A 216 3.38 6.52 19.62
CA ASN A 216 3.31 5.21 20.26
C ASN A 216 4.70 4.59 20.46
N ASP A 217 4.74 3.55 21.28
CA ASP A 217 5.92 2.79 21.64
C ASP A 217 5.75 1.27 21.39
N ARG A 218 4.77 0.92 20.55
CA ARG A 218 4.39 -0.48 20.31
C ARG A 218 5.38 -1.24 19.42
N PHE A 219 6.17 -0.52 18.62
CA PHE A 219 7.13 -1.11 17.70
C PHE A 219 8.52 -1.16 18.32
N ASP A 220 9.21 -2.29 18.13
CA ASP A 220 10.58 -2.52 18.59
C ASP A 220 11.61 -1.83 17.70
N CYS A 221 11.29 -1.64 16.41
CA CYS A 221 12.11 -0.85 15.49
C CYS A 221 11.31 -0.26 14.34
N LEU A 222 11.83 0.82 13.78
CA LEU A 222 11.23 1.61 12.72
C LEU A 222 12.20 1.83 11.56
N ILE A 223 11.67 1.93 10.33
CA ILE A 223 12.45 2.26 9.13
C ILE A 223 11.72 3.36 8.35
N SER A 224 12.29 4.56 8.37
CA SER A 224 11.79 5.70 7.59
C SER A 224 12.67 5.92 6.35
N HIS A 225 12.10 5.79 5.16
CA HIS A 225 12.83 5.93 3.90
C HIS A 225 12.32 7.12 3.07
N ALA A 226 13.13 8.17 2.95
CA ALA A 226 12.74 9.43 2.31
C ALA A 226 11.39 9.96 2.85
N GLY A 227 11.18 9.85 4.16
CA GLY A 227 9.95 10.24 4.83
C GLY A 227 9.83 11.76 4.97
N VAL A 228 8.62 12.29 4.83
CA VAL A 228 8.35 13.69 5.19
C VAL A 228 8.39 13.82 6.71
N TYR A 229 9.26 14.69 7.23
CA TYR A 229 9.46 14.85 8.67
C TYR A 229 8.96 16.21 9.20
N ASP A 230 9.12 17.27 8.41
CA ASP A 230 8.65 18.61 8.73
C ASP A 230 7.86 19.17 7.54
N LEU A 231 6.57 19.42 7.73
CA LEU A 231 5.66 19.82 6.65
C LEU A 231 5.94 21.24 6.17
N ARG A 232 6.43 22.13 7.05
CA ARG A 232 6.79 23.50 6.68
C ARG A 232 8.02 23.49 5.78
N SER A 233 9.03 22.69 6.13
CA SER A 233 10.21 22.46 5.31
C SER A 233 9.83 21.81 3.97
N MET A 234 8.94 20.81 3.97
CA MET A 234 8.43 20.18 2.74
C MET A 234 7.83 21.21 1.80
N HIS A 235 6.91 22.06 2.29
CA HIS A 235 6.27 23.07 1.46
C HIS A 235 7.27 24.08 0.88
N GLY A 236 8.30 24.46 1.66
CA GLY A 236 9.34 25.39 1.17
C GLY A 236 10.30 24.79 0.14
N ALA A 237 10.43 23.46 0.08
CA ALA A 237 11.41 22.77 -0.75
C ALA A 237 10.81 22.08 -1.98
N THR A 238 9.50 21.77 -1.96
CA THR A 238 8.83 21.09 -3.06
C THR A 238 8.43 22.06 -4.18
N GLU A 239 8.46 21.59 -5.43
CA GLU A 239 7.85 22.29 -6.57
C GLU A 239 6.35 21.92 -6.73
N GLU A 240 5.93 20.78 -6.17
CA GLU A 240 4.58 20.26 -6.31
C GLU A 240 3.61 20.87 -5.26
N LEU A 241 3.44 22.19 -5.26
CA LEU A 241 2.71 22.93 -4.21
C LEU A 241 1.24 22.53 -4.05
N TRP A 242 0.61 21.99 -5.08
CA TRP A 242 -0.80 21.58 -5.02
C TRP A 242 -1.05 20.55 -3.91
N PHE A 243 -0.16 19.57 -3.71
CA PHE A 243 -0.34 18.52 -2.71
C PHE A 243 -0.35 19.05 -1.27
N PRO A 244 0.69 19.74 -0.77
CA PRO A 244 0.69 20.25 0.59
C PRO A 244 -0.40 21.31 0.80
N GLU A 245 -0.73 22.15 -0.19
CA GLU A 245 -1.80 23.13 -0.03
C GLU A 245 -3.20 22.50 0.01
N TRP A 246 -3.45 21.47 -0.80
CA TRP A 246 -4.71 20.73 -0.81
C TRP A 246 -4.91 19.95 0.50
N ASP A 247 -3.87 19.24 0.94
CA ASP A 247 -3.96 18.35 2.10
C ASP A 247 -3.80 19.06 3.44
N LEU A 248 -3.03 20.15 3.50
CA LEU A 248 -2.88 20.95 4.72
C LEU A 248 -3.82 22.16 4.72
N LYS A 249 -4.75 22.21 3.76
CA LYS A 249 -5.81 23.21 3.65
C LYS A 249 -5.24 24.64 3.65
N GLY A 250 -4.17 24.84 2.90
CA GLY A 250 -3.48 26.11 2.72
C GLY A 250 -1.96 26.02 2.87
N THR A 251 -1.33 27.19 2.83
CA THR A 251 0.12 27.38 2.98
C THR A 251 0.55 27.44 4.46
N PRO A 252 1.85 27.33 4.79
CA PRO A 252 2.33 27.44 6.17
C PRO A 252 2.00 28.77 6.88
N TRP A 253 1.76 29.86 6.14
CA TRP A 253 1.40 31.16 6.70
C TRP A 253 -0.10 31.42 6.73
N THR A 254 -0.91 30.72 5.92
CA THR A 254 -2.38 30.83 5.96
C THR A 254 -3.03 29.78 6.86
N ASN A 255 -2.39 28.63 7.07
CA ASN A 255 -2.90 27.55 7.92
C ASN A 255 -1.81 26.95 8.80
N LYS A 256 -1.14 27.81 9.58
CA LYS A 256 -0.03 27.41 10.45
C LYS A 256 -0.36 26.21 11.36
N GLU A 257 -1.57 26.19 11.93
CA GLU A 257 -2.01 25.14 12.86
C GLU A 257 -1.94 23.73 12.26
N MET A 258 -2.34 23.56 11.00
CA MET A 258 -2.26 22.26 10.31
C MET A 258 -0.82 21.77 10.15
N TYR A 259 0.10 22.67 9.85
CA TYR A 259 1.52 22.32 9.68
C TYR A 259 2.16 21.97 11.03
N GLU A 260 1.82 22.67 12.12
CA GLU A 260 2.32 22.35 13.46
C GLU A 260 1.71 21.06 13.99
N LYS A 261 0.39 20.88 13.85
CA LYS A 261 -0.34 19.71 14.31
C LYS A 261 0.18 18.44 13.67
N TRP A 262 0.36 18.44 12.35
CA TRP A 262 0.64 17.22 11.59
C TRP A 262 2.13 17.00 11.29
N SER A 263 3.05 17.87 11.72
CA SER A 263 4.49 17.63 11.50
C SER A 263 5.09 16.73 12.58
N PRO A 264 5.68 15.56 12.25
CA PRO A 264 6.41 14.72 13.20
C PRO A 264 7.50 15.48 13.98
N SER A 265 8.13 16.49 13.37
CA SER A 265 9.15 17.34 14.00
C SER A 265 8.71 17.99 15.32
N PHE A 266 7.41 18.27 15.50
CA PHE A 266 6.87 18.85 16.73
C PHE A 266 6.74 17.84 17.88
N TYR A 267 6.87 16.54 17.60
CA TYR A 267 6.72 15.44 18.57
C TYR A 267 8.03 14.71 18.85
N VAL A 268 9.17 15.20 18.35
CA VAL A 268 10.50 14.58 18.46
C VAL A 268 10.91 14.22 19.90
N LYS A 269 10.41 14.95 20.90
CA LYS A 269 10.70 14.66 22.31
C LYS A 269 10.11 13.33 22.81
N ASN A 270 9.14 12.78 22.10
CA ASN A 270 8.51 11.50 22.43
C ASN A 270 9.24 10.31 21.80
N PHE A 271 10.22 10.57 20.92
CA PHE A 271 10.85 9.52 20.14
C PHE A 271 11.73 8.66 21.04
N GLN A 272 11.42 7.37 21.11
CA GLN A 272 12.12 6.42 21.96
C GLN A 272 12.40 5.06 21.30
N THR A 273 11.75 4.77 20.17
CA THR A 273 11.95 3.53 19.40
C THR A 273 13.15 3.65 18.47
N PRO A 274 14.06 2.67 18.40
CA PRO A 274 15.14 2.68 17.42
C PRO A 274 14.63 2.82 15.98
N CYS A 275 15.04 3.89 15.29
CA CYS A 275 14.60 4.21 13.94
C CYS A 275 15.79 4.31 12.97
N LEU A 276 15.76 3.52 11.90
CA LEU A 276 16.68 3.65 10.77
C LEU A 276 16.11 4.66 9.77
N VAL A 277 16.83 5.77 9.55
CA VAL A 277 16.48 6.77 8.56
C VAL A 277 17.35 6.60 7.30
N ILE A 278 16.71 6.46 6.15
CA ILE A 278 17.36 6.33 4.84
C ILE A 278 16.95 7.51 3.97
N HIS A 279 17.91 8.27 3.44
CA HIS A 279 17.68 9.39 2.52
C HIS A 279 18.70 9.36 1.37
N GLY A 280 18.35 9.96 0.23
CA GLY A 280 19.17 10.02 -0.99
C GLY A 280 19.71 11.40 -1.28
#